data_AF-A0AAW3WT54-F1
#
_entry.id   AF-A0AAW3WT54-F1
#
_cell.length_a   1.000
_cell.length_b   1.000
_cell.length_c   1.000
_cell.angle_alpha   90.00
_cell.angle_beta   90.00
_cell.angle_gamma   90.00
#
_symmetry.space_group_name_H-M   'P 1'
#
loop_
_entity.id
_entity.type
_entity.pdbx_description
1 polymer ?
#
loop_
_entity_poly.entity_id
_entity_poly.type
_entity_poly.pdbx_seq_one_letter_code
_entity_poly.pdbx_strand_id
1 'polypeptide(L)'
;MSIKKIYQLECVPDFRHEETAINYSDISCDADTKLISILEAVGCLGIKLMDGVEKKDMDTNEVARLGGVISDLSEVAIFINKISGSSGYLAGIKDGSGHDANH
;
A
#
# COMPACT_ATOMS: atom_id res chain seq x y z
N MET A 1 3.96 22.47 -2.19
CA MET A 1 2.70 21.73 -2.43
C MET A 1 2.13 21.28 -1.09
N SER A 2 0.83 21.40 -0.85
CA SER A 2 0.19 20.81 0.34
C SER A 2 -0.31 19.42 -0.01
N ILE A 3 0.18 18.41 0.69
CA ILE A 3 -0.30 17.02 0.60
C ILE A 3 -1.69 16.95 1.21
N LYS A 4 -2.64 16.29 0.52
CA LYS A 4 -4.04 16.15 0.96
C LYS A 4 -4.44 14.71 1.25
N LYS A 5 -3.68 13.74 0.72
CA LYS A 5 -3.95 12.31 0.81
C LYS A 5 -2.66 11.54 1.06
N ILE A 6 -2.74 10.46 1.85
CA ILE A 6 -1.56 9.70 2.30
C ILE A 6 -0.75 9.14 1.13
N TYR A 7 -1.44 8.68 0.08
CA TYR A 7 -0.79 8.14 -1.12
C TYR A 7 0.05 9.17 -1.90
N GLN A 8 0.02 10.46 -1.56
CA GLN A 8 0.81 11.51 -2.20
C GLN A 8 2.17 11.73 -1.53
N LEU A 9 2.46 11.04 -0.43
CA LEU A 9 3.75 11.12 0.26
C LEU A 9 4.85 10.40 -0.53
N GLU A 10 6.05 10.97 -0.51
CA GLU A 10 7.26 10.25 -0.90
C GLU A 10 7.47 9.10 0.08
N CYS A 11 7.60 7.88 -0.46
CA CYS A 11 7.26 6.68 0.29
C CYS A 11 8.47 5.79 0.60
N VAL A 12 9.56 5.95 -0.15
CA VAL A 12 10.80 5.17 0.00
C VAL A 12 11.98 6.09 -0.30
N PRO A 13 12.94 6.25 0.63
CA PRO A 13 14.12 7.06 0.37
C PRO A 13 15.03 6.46 -0.70
N ASP A 14 15.62 7.31 -1.54
CA ASP A 14 16.42 6.92 -2.70
C ASP A 14 17.92 6.94 -2.38
N PHE A 15 18.57 5.77 -2.43
CA PHE A 15 19.99 5.61 -2.11
C PHE A 15 20.94 6.45 -2.98
N ARG A 16 20.45 6.95 -4.12
CA ARG A 16 21.23 7.82 -5.02
C ARG A 16 21.34 9.25 -4.49
N HIS A 17 20.45 9.64 -3.58
CA HIS A 17 20.39 10.99 -3.01
C HIS A 17 20.79 11.01 -1.53
N GLU A 18 20.60 9.91 -0.81
CA GLU A 18 21.03 9.71 0.58
C GLU A 18 21.63 8.32 0.79
N GLU A 19 22.61 8.18 1.69
CA GLU A 19 23.18 6.87 2.00
C GLU A 19 22.21 6.10 2.93
N THR A 20 21.79 4.90 2.51
CA THR A 20 20.77 4.11 3.23
C THR A 20 21.14 2.63 3.26
N ALA A 21 20.92 2.01 4.42
CA ALA A 21 21.07 0.56 4.63
C ALA A 21 19.80 -0.24 4.28
N ILE A 22 18.84 0.37 3.57
CA ILE A 22 17.57 -0.26 3.22
C ILE A 22 17.82 -1.43 2.25
N ASN A 23 17.24 -2.59 2.58
CA ASN A 23 17.07 -3.67 1.61
C ASN A 23 15.77 -3.45 0.81
N TYR A 24 15.90 -2.87 -0.37
CA TYR A 24 14.75 -2.51 -1.21
C TYR A 24 13.99 -3.73 -1.75
N SER A 25 14.65 -4.88 -1.95
CA SER A 25 13.96 -6.09 -2.42
C SER A 25 13.05 -6.67 -1.33
N ASP A 26 13.51 -6.70 -0.08
CA ASP A 26 12.70 -7.13 1.07
C ASP A 26 11.49 -6.21 1.28
N ILE A 27 11.68 -4.88 1.20
CA ILE A 27 10.57 -3.93 1.31
C ILE A 27 9.56 -4.12 0.19
N SER A 28 10.02 -4.31 -1.06
CA SER A 28 9.12 -4.57 -2.19
C SER A 28 8.27 -5.82 -1.95
N CYS A 29 8.90 -6.91 -1.53
CA CYS A 29 8.23 -8.20 -1.27
C CYS A 29 7.22 -8.12 -0.11
N ASP A 30 7.61 -7.46 0.98
CA ASP A 30 6.75 -7.23 2.15
C ASP A 30 5.56 -6.33 1.80
N ALA A 31 5.78 -5.26 1.02
CA ALA A 31 4.74 -4.38 0.54
C ALA A 31 3.74 -5.11 -0.37
N ASP A 32 4.22 -5.96 -1.30
CA ASP A 32 3.34 -6.77 -2.15
C ASP A 32 2.48 -7.73 -1.33
N THR A 33 3.08 -8.42 -0.35
CA THR A 33 2.35 -9.34 0.53
C THR A 33 1.24 -8.62 1.30
N LYS A 34 1.56 -7.45 1.88
CA LYS A 34 0.57 -6.63 2.61
C LYS A 34 -0.49 -6.06 1.68
N LEU A 35 -0.13 -5.66 0.45
CA LEU A 35 -1.07 -5.17 -0.55
C LEU A 35 -2.13 -6.22 -0.85
N ILE A 36 -1.72 -7.48 -1.06
CA ILE A 36 -2.64 -8.60 -1.28
C ILE A 36 -3.61 -8.72 -0.10
N SER A 37 -3.12 -8.76 1.14
CA SER A 37 -3.98 -8.87 2.32
C SER A 37 -4.96 -7.70 2.48
N ILE A 38 -4.55 -6.48 2.14
CA ILE A 38 -5.45 -5.30 2.20
C ILE A 38 -6.53 -5.40 1.12
N LEU A 39 -6.17 -5.81 -0.10
CA LEU A 39 -7.14 -5.97 -1.18
C LEU A 39 -8.16 -7.09 -0.88
N GLU A 40 -7.72 -8.19 -0.28
CA GLU A 40 -8.62 -9.24 0.22
C GLU A 40 -9.56 -8.70 1.31
N ALA A 41 -9.04 -7.93 2.28
CA ALA A 41 -9.86 -7.32 3.32
C ALA A 41 -10.90 -6.35 2.73
N VAL A 42 -10.53 -5.51 1.75
CA VAL A 42 -11.45 -4.65 1.02
C VAL A 42 -12.55 -5.47 0.35
N GLY A 43 -12.20 -6.56 -0.32
CA GLY A 43 -13.16 -7.47 -0.94
C GLY A 43 -14.14 -8.09 0.07
N CYS A 44 -13.64 -8.63 1.18
CA CYS A 44 -14.45 -9.20 2.25
C CYS A 44 -15.40 -8.17 2.87
N LEU A 45 -14.93 -6.95 3.14
CA LEU A 45 -15.75 -5.87 3.67
C LEU A 45 -16.79 -5.40 2.68
N GLY A 46 -16.44 -5.35 1.39
CA GLY A 46 -17.38 -5.04 0.30
C GLY A 46 -18.52 -6.05 0.22
N ILE A 47 -18.21 -7.35 0.26
CA ILE A 47 -19.23 -8.41 0.30
C ILE A 47 -20.10 -8.26 1.55
N LYS A 48 -19.50 -8.07 2.73
CA LYS A 48 -20.24 -7.87 3.98
C LYS A 48 -21.21 -6.69 3.90
N LEU A 49 -20.78 -5.59 3.29
CA LEU A 49 -21.61 -4.40 3.07
C LEU A 49 -22.80 -4.73 2.17
N MET A 50 -22.59 -5.42 1.04
CA MET A 50 -23.65 -5.80 0.11
C MET A 50 -24.66 -6.74 0.79
N ASP A 51 -24.17 -7.79 1.45
CA ASP A 51 -24.99 -8.76 2.17
C ASP A 51 -25.84 -8.11 3.27
N GLY A 52 -25.25 -7.21 4.06
CA GLY A 52 -25.95 -6.53 5.14
C GLY A 52 -27.06 -5.61 4.64
N VAL A 53 -26.85 -4.94 3.50
CA VAL A 53 -27.88 -4.12 2.84
C VAL A 53 -29.00 -5.00 2.28
N GLU A 54 -28.67 -6.09 1.58
CA GLU A 54 -29.67 -7.01 1.00
C GLU A 54 -30.55 -7.66 2.09
N LYS A 55 -29.93 -8.11 3.17
CA LYS A 55 -30.61 -8.77 4.30
C LYS A 55 -31.32 -7.78 5.23
N LYS A 56 -31.21 -6.47 5.00
CA LYS A 56 -31.69 -5.39 5.89
C LYS A 56 -31.18 -5.53 7.32
N ASP A 57 -29.97 -6.06 7.47
CA ASP A 57 -29.30 -6.35 8.74
C ASP A 57 -28.33 -5.23 9.16
N MET A 58 -28.25 -4.17 8.36
CA MET A 58 -27.44 -2.99 8.64
C MET A 58 -28.25 -1.70 8.52
N ASP A 59 -28.00 -0.77 9.44
CA ASP A 59 -28.53 0.58 9.33
C ASP A 59 -27.62 1.51 8.48
N THR A 60 -28.13 2.71 8.18
CA THR A 60 -27.42 3.70 7.36
C THR A 60 -26.08 4.13 7.98
N ASN A 61 -25.96 4.18 9.30
CA ASN A 61 -24.73 4.56 9.98
C ASN A 61 -23.68 3.46 9.86
N GLU A 62 -24.08 2.20 9.98
CA GLU A 62 -23.20 1.06 9.80
C GLU A 62 -22.72 0.93 8.35
N VAL A 63 -23.61 1.17 7.38
CA VAL A 63 -23.27 1.25 5.95
C VAL A 63 -22.24 2.35 5.71
N ALA A 64 -22.48 3.55 6.24
CA ALA A 64 -21.55 4.68 6.09
C ALA A 64 -20.19 4.38 6.74
N ARG A 65 -20.18 3.75 7.92
CA ARG A 65 -18.94 3.36 8.62
C ARG A 65 -18.15 2.32 7.82
N LEU A 66 -18.78 1.24 7.36
CA LEU A 66 -18.10 0.22 6.57
C LEU A 66 -17.61 0.77 5.23
N GLY A 67 -18.41 1.60 4.56
CA GLY A 67 -18.00 2.31 3.34
C GLY A 67 -16.78 3.23 3.58
N GLY A 68 -16.75 3.93 4.71
CA GLY A 68 -15.60 4.72 5.14
C GLY A 68 -14.33 3.88 5.33
N VAL A 69 -14.44 2.77 6.07
CA VAL A 69 -13.30 1.84 6.27
C VAL A 69 -12.79 1.27 4.94
N ILE A 70 -13.68 0.90 4.02
CA ILE A 70 -13.31 0.43 2.68
C ILE A 70 -12.56 1.53 1.92
N SER A 71 -13.02 2.78 1.99
CA SER A 71 -12.34 3.92 1.35
C SER A 71 -10.95 4.14 1.93
N ASP A 72 -10.81 4.13 3.26
CA ASP A 72 -9.53 4.33 3.93
C ASP A 72 -8.55 3.20 3.59
N LEU A 73 -8.99 1.94 3.63
CA LEU A 73 -8.16 0.79 3.23
C LEU A 73 -7.75 0.86 1.75
N SER A 74 -8.61 1.39 0.88
CA SER A 74 -8.28 1.60 -0.53
C SER A 74 -7.17 2.64 -0.70
N GLU A 75 -7.19 3.74 0.07
CA GLU A 75 -6.11 4.73 0.06
C GLU A 75 -4.79 4.14 0.57
N VAL A 76 -4.84 3.31 1.61
CA VAL A 76 -3.67 2.59 2.13
C VAL A 76 -3.13 1.61 1.09
N ALA A 77 -3.99 0.85 0.41
CA ALA A 77 -3.60 -0.07 -0.66
C ALA A 77 -2.83 0.67 -1.78
N ILE A 78 -3.33 1.82 -2.22
CA ILE A 78 -2.65 2.64 -3.24
C ILE A 78 -1.26 3.08 -2.74
N PHE A 79 -1.15 3.48 -1.47
CA PHE A 79 0.12 3.90 -0.90
C PHE A 79 1.13 2.74 -0.80
N ILE A 80 0.71 1.57 -0.31
CA ILE A 80 1.56 0.37 -0.24
C ILE A 80 2.00 -0.09 -1.64
N ASN A 81 1.11 -0.03 -2.64
CA ASN A 81 1.46 -0.33 -4.02
C ASN A 81 2.56 0.61 -4.56
N LYS A 82 2.55 1.88 -4.17
CA LYS A 82 3.65 2.81 -4.50
C LYS A 82 4.95 2.43 -3.83
N ILE A 83 4.91 2.04 -2.54
CA ILE A 83 6.09 1.54 -1.83
C ILE A 83 6.69 0.32 -2.54
N SER A 84 5.86 -0.65 -2.92
CA SER A 84 6.31 -1.83 -3.68
C SER A 84 6.98 -1.41 -4.97
N GLY A 85 6.30 -0.63 -5.82
CA GLY A 85 6.85 -0.22 -7.12
C GLY A 85 8.15 0.61 -7.00
N SER A 86 8.20 1.55 -6.06
CA SER A 86 9.40 2.37 -5.82
C SER A 86 10.56 1.53 -5.28
N SER A 87 10.29 0.61 -4.35
CA SER A 87 11.33 -0.26 -3.78
C SER A 87 11.85 -1.24 -4.82
N GLY A 88 10.97 -1.90 -5.59
CA GLY A 88 11.38 -2.80 -6.66
C GLY A 88 12.21 -2.10 -7.74
N TYR A 89 11.85 -0.86 -8.09
CA TYR A 89 12.64 -0.05 -9.00
C TYR A 89 14.05 0.26 -8.44
N LEU A 90 14.14 0.72 -7.20
CA LEU A 90 15.42 1.03 -6.56
C LEU A 90 16.28 -0.22 -6.37
N ALA A 91 15.69 -1.37 -6.02
CA ALA A 91 16.37 -2.65 -5.97
C ALA A 91 17.00 -3.00 -7.31
N GLY A 92 16.23 -2.90 -8.41
CA GLY A 92 16.73 -3.18 -9.76
C GLY A 92 17.88 -2.27 -10.19
N ILE A 93 17.86 -0.99 -9.80
CA ILE A 93 19.01 -0.09 -10.04
C ILE A 93 20.21 -0.51 -9.20
N LYS A 94 20.02 -0.81 -7.91
CA LYS A 94 21.10 -1.17 -7.00
C LYS A 94 21.82 -2.45 -7.46
N ASP A 95 21.06 -3.47 -7.83
CA ASP A 95 21.57 -4.73 -8.39
C ASP A 95 22.32 -4.48 -9.72
N GLY A 96 21.70 -3.73 -10.65
CA GLY A 96 22.27 -3.48 -11.97
C GLY A 96 23.48 -2.54 -11.99
N SER A 97 23.65 -1.71 -10.97
CA SER A 97 24.78 -0.78 -10.84
C SER A 97 26.00 -1.41 -10.15
N GLY A 98 25.89 -2.65 -9.65
CA GLY A 98 26.97 -3.31 -8.91
C GLY A 98 27.29 -2.62 -7.59
N HIS A 99 26.36 -1.83 -7.04
CA HIS A 99 26.56 -1.08 -5.81
C HIS A 99 26.86 -2.01 -4.62
N ASP A 100 26.30 -3.22 -4.62
CA ASP A 100 26.58 -4.25 -3.60
C ASP A 100 27.87 -5.05 -3.85
N ALA A 101 28.57 -4.87 -4.99
CA ALA A 101 29.83 -5.54 -5.28
C ALA A 101 31.08 -4.78 -4.80
N ASN A 102 30.91 -3.55 -4.30
CA ASN A 102 32.00 -2.66 -3.88
C ASN A 102 32.11 -2.49 -2.34
N HIS A 103 31.38 -3.28 -1.56
CA HIS A 103 31.46 -3.29 -0.08
C HIS A 103 31.73 -4.69 0.47
#